data_AF-A0A1U7GMR8-F1
#
_entry.id   AF-A0A1U7GMR8-F1
#
_cell.length_a   1.000
_cell.length_b   1.000
_cell.length_c   1.000
_cell.angle_alpha   90.00
_cell.angle_beta   90.00
_cell.angle_gamma   90.00
#
_symmetry.space_group_name_H-M   'P 1'
#
loop_
_entity.id
_entity.type
_entity.pdbx_description
1 polymer ?
#
loop_
_entity_poly.entity_id
_entity_poly.type
_entity_poly.pdbx_seq_one_letter_code
_entity_poly.pdbx_strand_id
1 'polypeptide(L)'
;MAETEELLRLVATGDGTAMQRLLVRHAGRLRGAVAARMAPQLRRRLDPSDIIQEALADAGRKLPGYLRDRPLPFHAWLWRLARERLNQARRRHQGSSRRAVGREVFEGPGSAVLGRLAVDAPSPSRALIEEERRGRLLAELERAGPRDREVLAMRYREGRSFGEIAEALGVGLSAVKMRHLRALERLRERLADGADS
;
A
#
# COMPACT_ATOMS: atom_id res chain seq x y z
N MET A 1 10.00 11.44 -12.66
CA MET A 1 10.90 11.55 -11.49
C MET A 1 11.45 12.96 -11.30
N ALA A 2 12.13 13.57 -12.28
CA ALA A 2 12.73 14.92 -12.13
C ALA A 2 11.74 15.99 -11.60
N GLU A 3 10.55 16.05 -12.18
CA GLU A 3 9.53 17.05 -11.80
C GLU A 3 8.92 16.80 -10.40
N THR A 4 8.81 15.56 -9.94
CA THR A 4 8.31 15.27 -8.57
C THR A 4 9.34 15.67 -7.51
N GLU A 5 10.61 15.37 -7.75
CA GLU A 5 11.69 15.79 -6.84
C GLU A 5 11.91 17.30 -6.86
N GLU A 6 11.70 17.95 -8.00
CA GLU A 6 11.70 19.41 -8.11
C GLU A 6 10.55 20.03 -7.32
N LEU A 7 9.33 19.55 -7.50
CA LEU A 7 8.17 20.02 -6.73
C LEU A 7 8.37 19.77 -5.22
N LEU A 8 8.93 18.62 -4.82
CA LEU A 8 9.25 18.36 -3.41
C LEU A 8 10.28 19.35 -2.84
N ARG A 9 11.27 19.78 -3.65
CA ARG A 9 12.23 20.81 -3.25
C ARG A 9 11.57 22.18 -3.08
N LEU A 10 10.71 22.58 -4.02
CA LEU A 10 9.95 23.84 -3.93
C LEU A 10 8.98 23.84 -2.74
N VAL A 11 8.35 22.71 -2.45
CA VAL A 11 7.52 22.58 -1.23
C VAL A 11 8.36 22.76 0.03
N ALA A 12 9.58 22.21 0.05
CA ALA A 12 10.47 22.36 1.20
C ALA A 12 10.86 23.83 1.45
N THR A 13 10.82 24.70 0.43
CA THR A 13 11.01 26.15 0.56
C THR A 13 9.73 26.92 0.91
N GLY A 14 8.61 26.23 1.15
CA GLY A 14 7.34 26.85 1.54
C GLY A 14 6.40 27.20 0.38
N ASP A 15 6.68 26.74 -0.84
CA ASP A 15 5.81 27.02 -2.00
C ASP A 15 4.51 26.19 -1.93
N GLY A 16 3.42 26.85 -1.52
CA GLY A 16 2.07 26.28 -1.47
C GLY A 16 1.50 25.93 -2.86
N THR A 17 1.93 26.60 -3.92
CA THR A 17 1.53 26.28 -5.30
C THR A 17 2.22 25.00 -5.76
N ALA A 18 3.49 24.82 -5.44
CA ALA A 18 4.21 23.57 -5.70
C ALA A 18 3.58 22.39 -4.97
N MET A 19 3.11 22.59 -3.73
CA MET A 19 2.36 21.59 -2.96
C MET A 19 1.10 21.14 -3.70
N GLN A 20 0.28 22.09 -4.13
CA GLN A 20 -0.95 21.77 -4.85
C GLN A 20 -0.66 21.04 -6.17
N ARG A 21 0.31 21.51 -6.95
CA ARG A 21 0.74 20.87 -8.21
C ARG A 21 1.22 19.44 -7.98
N LEU A 22 2.02 19.22 -6.93
CA LEU A 22 2.51 17.91 -6.53
C LEU A 22 1.34 16.96 -6.23
N LEU A 23 0.39 17.39 -5.39
CA LEU A 23 -0.74 16.55 -4.99
C LEU A 23 -1.68 16.23 -6.16
N VAL A 24 -2.04 17.24 -6.97
CA VAL A 24 -2.92 17.07 -8.15
C VAL A 24 -2.31 16.11 -9.15
N ARG A 25 -1.00 16.20 -9.40
CA ARG A 25 -0.29 15.30 -10.30
C ARG A 25 -0.44 13.83 -9.91
N HIS A 26 -0.39 13.52 -8.62
CA HIS A 26 -0.48 12.15 -8.12
C HIS A 26 -1.92 11.67 -7.92
N ALA A 27 -2.90 12.58 -7.85
CA ALA A 27 -4.30 12.27 -7.56
C ALA A 27 -4.92 11.27 -8.56
N GLY A 28 -4.67 11.43 -9.87
CA GLY A 28 -5.24 10.55 -10.90
C GLY A 28 -4.78 9.10 -10.78
N ARG A 29 -3.47 8.89 -10.65
CA ARG A 29 -2.88 7.55 -10.46
C ARG A 29 -3.35 6.92 -9.15
N LEU A 30 -3.41 7.72 -8.09
CA LEU A 30 -3.87 7.27 -6.78
C LEU A 30 -5.35 6.85 -6.82
N ARG A 31 -6.20 7.59 -7.53
CA ARG A 31 -7.62 7.27 -7.74
C ARG A 31 -7.79 5.90 -8.42
N GLY A 32 -7.07 5.63 -9.50
CA GLY A 32 -7.12 4.33 -10.17
C GLY A 32 -6.69 3.18 -9.25
N ALA A 33 -5.63 3.39 -8.47
CA ALA A 33 -5.13 2.40 -7.50
C ALA A 33 -6.11 2.12 -6.35
N VAL A 34 -6.81 3.16 -5.86
CA VAL A 34 -7.89 3.04 -4.86
C VAL A 34 -9.08 2.31 -5.45
N ALA A 35 -9.58 2.74 -6.62
CA ALA A 35 -10.71 2.12 -7.28
C ALA A 35 -10.49 0.61 -7.44
N ALA A 36 -9.34 0.19 -7.97
CA ALA A 36 -8.97 -1.22 -8.16
C ALA A 36 -9.00 -2.07 -6.87
N ARG A 37 -8.94 -1.46 -5.68
CA ARG A 37 -8.93 -2.15 -4.37
C ARG A 37 -10.20 -1.96 -3.56
N MET A 38 -11.16 -1.16 -4.03
CA MET A 38 -12.46 -1.03 -3.39
C MET A 38 -13.31 -2.27 -3.67
N ALA A 39 -13.81 -2.91 -2.61
CA ALA A 39 -14.77 -4.00 -2.71
C ALA A 39 -16.09 -3.49 -3.35
N PRO A 40 -16.83 -4.34 -4.10
CA PRO A 40 -18.07 -3.94 -4.78
C PRO A 40 -19.09 -3.26 -3.85
N GLN A 41 -19.23 -3.75 -2.62
CA GLN A 41 -20.15 -3.20 -1.61
C GLN A 41 -19.78 -1.77 -1.20
N LEU A 42 -18.48 -1.46 -1.13
CA LEU A 42 -17.98 -0.13 -0.80
C LEU A 42 -18.19 0.83 -1.97
N ARG A 43 -17.97 0.39 -3.21
CA ARG A 43 -18.19 1.19 -4.43
C ARG A 43 -19.65 1.62 -4.63
N ARG A 44 -20.62 0.91 -4.05
CA ARG A 44 -22.04 1.28 -4.10
C ARG A 44 -22.39 2.50 -3.25
N ARG A 45 -21.53 2.89 -2.30
CA ARG A 45 -21.82 3.93 -1.30
C ARG A 45 -20.78 5.04 -1.22
N LEU A 46 -19.62 4.85 -1.84
CA LEU A 46 -18.51 5.79 -1.75
C LEU A 46 -17.78 5.86 -3.09
N ASP A 47 -17.51 7.08 -3.54
CA ASP A 47 -16.69 7.28 -4.74
C ASP A 47 -15.20 7.14 -4.38
N PRO A 48 -14.36 6.55 -5.25
CA PRO A 48 -12.91 6.58 -5.06
C PRO A 48 -12.37 7.99 -4.81
N SER A 49 -12.98 9.02 -5.38
CA SER A 49 -12.60 10.43 -5.23
C SER A 49 -12.77 10.93 -3.80
N ASP A 50 -13.78 10.46 -3.06
CA ASP A 50 -13.97 10.83 -1.64
C ASP A 50 -12.79 10.36 -0.78
N ILE A 51 -12.34 9.12 -1.01
CA ILE A 51 -11.14 8.56 -0.36
C ILE A 51 -9.89 9.37 -0.71
N ILE A 52 -9.74 9.73 -1.98
CA ILE A 52 -8.59 10.49 -2.46
C ILE A 52 -8.58 11.90 -1.87
N GLN A 53 -9.71 12.57 -1.78
CA GLN A 53 -9.80 13.91 -1.17
C GLN A 53 -9.35 13.87 0.30
N GLU A 54 -9.83 12.92 1.10
CA GLU A 54 -9.36 12.77 2.48
C GLU A 54 -7.85 12.43 2.54
N ALA A 55 -7.36 11.59 1.64
CA ALA A 55 -5.95 11.19 1.60
C ALA A 55 -5.02 12.35 1.20
N LEU A 56 -5.42 13.19 0.25
CA LEU A 56 -4.66 14.37 -0.15
C LEU A 56 -4.69 15.45 0.94
N ALA A 57 -5.80 15.59 1.66
CA ALA A 57 -5.88 16.48 2.83
C ALA A 57 -4.97 16.01 3.98
N ASP A 58 -4.88 14.69 4.22
CA ASP A 58 -3.88 14.11 5.11
C ASP A 58 -2.45 14.35 4.63
N ALA A 59 -2.22 14.19 3.32
CA ALA A 59 -0.91 14.40 2.73
C ALA A 59 -0.45 15.84 2.94
N GLY A 60 -1.26 16.84 2.62
CA GLY A 60 -0.92 18.26 2.85
C GLY A 60 -0.50 18.54 4.30
N ARG A 61 -1.22 17.97 5.28
CA ARG A 61 -0.89 18.11 6.71
C ARG A 61 0.38 17.38 7.14
N LYS A 62 0.64 16.19 6.59
CA LYS A 62 1.78 15.34 6.97
C LYS A 62 3.04 15.60 6.13
N LEU A 63 2.95 16.37 5.05
CA LEU A 63 4.05 16.57 4.11
C LEU A 63 5.29 17.23 4.74
N PRO A 64 5.17 18.24 5.64
CA PRO A 64 6.34 18.79 6.33
C PRO A 64 7.14 17.73 7.11
N GLY A 65 6.45 16.80 7.77
CA GLY A 65 7.09 15.68 8.48
C GLY A 65 7.73 14.68 7.50
N TYR A 66 7.04 14.33 6.42
CA TYR A 66 7.60 13.47 5.37
C TYR A 66 8.89 14.05 4.77
N LEU A 67 8.94 15.36 4.51
CA LEU A 67 10.10 16.01 3.91
C LEU A 67 11.35 15.95 4.80
N ARG A 68 11.16 15.86 6.13
CA ARG A 68 12.24 15.75 7.11
C ARG A 68 12.90 14.36 7.09
N ASP A 69 12.08 13.31 7.14
CA ASP A 69 12.58 11.96 7.41
C ASP A 69 12.67 11.08 6.15
N ARG A 70 11.92 11.43 5.08
CA ARG A 70 11.77 10.69 3.81
C ARG A 70 11.92 9.16 3.95
N PRO A 71 11.12 8.49 4.79
CA PRO A 71 11.33 7.08 5.12
C PRO A 71 11.03 6.11 3.95
N LEU A 72 10.38 6.59 2.91
CA LEU A 72 10.05 5.84 1.70
C LEU A 72 9.79 6.80 0.52
N PRO A 73 9.81 6.32 -0.74
CA PRO A 73 9.48 7.15 -1.90
C PRO A 73 8.11 7.82 -1.80
N PHE A 74 7.98 9.04 -2.34
CA PHE A 74 6.79 9.88 -2.17
C PHE A 74 5.47 9.22 -2.60
N HIS A 75 5.50 8.52 -3.74
CA HIS A 75 4.32 7.81 -4.25
C HIS A 75 3.87 6.68 -3.30
N ALA A 76 4.82 5.97 -2.67
CA ALA A 76 4.53 4.91 -1.72
C ALA A 76 3.97 5.49 -0.41
N TRP A 77 4.39 6.71 -0.05
CA TRP A 77 3.89 7.44 1.10
C TRP A 77 2.46 7.93 0.87
N LEU A 78 2.17 8.51 -0.30
CA LEU A 78 0.80 8.84 -0.69
C LEU A 78 -0.10 7.60 -0.74
N TRP A 79 0.40 6.49 -1.28
CA TRP A 79 -0.33 5.23 -1.29
C TRP A 79 -0.64 4.72 0.12
N ARG A 80 0.30 4.83 1.05
CA ARG A 80 0.07 4.47 2.46
C ARG A 80 -1.07 5.29 3.07
N LEU A 81 -1.10 6.61 2.84
CA LEU A 81 -2.18 7.46 3.32
C LEU A 81 -3.54 7.10 2.70
N ALA A 82 -3.58 6.89 1.38
CA ALA A 82 -4.81 6.45 0.70
C ALA A 82 -5.32 5.11 1.22
N ARG A 83 -4.41 4.16 1.49
CA ARG A 83 -4.76 2.86 2.08
C ARG A 83 -5.28 3.00 3.51
N GLU A 84 -4.68 3.87 4.33
CA GLU A 84 -5.18 4.19 5.67
C GLU A 84 -6.63 4.70 5.60
N ARG A 85 -6.95 5.53 4.59
CA ARG A 85 -8.31 6.05 4.35
C ARG A 85 -9.29 5.02 3.84
N LEU A 86 -8.89 4.20 2.86
CA LEU A 86 -9.68 3.07 2.36
C LEU A 86 -10.04 2.09 3.49
N ASN A 87 -9.07 1.78 4.34
CA ASN A 87 -9.29 0.90 5.50
C ASN A 87 -10.22 1.52 6.53
N GLN A 88 -10.13 2.84 6.77
CA GLN A 88 -11.08 3.56 7.62
C GLN A 88 -12.49 3.50 7.06
N ALA A 89 -12.68 3.75 5.76
CA ALA A 89 -13.98 3.67 5.11
C ALA A 89 -14.57 2.25 5.18
N ARG A 90 -13.76 1.22 4.96
CA ARG A 90 -14.18 -0.17 5.15
C ARG A 90 -14.60 -0.44 6.60
N ARG A 91 -13.83 0.02 7.59
CA ARG A 91 -14.18 -0.13 9.00
C ARG A 91 -15.45 0.61 9.38
N ARG A 92 -15.69 1.81 8.85
CA ARG A 92 -16.98 2.52 9.05
C ARG A 92 -18.13 1.73 8.47
N HIS A 93 -17.94 1.14 7.28
CA HIS A 93 -18.93 0.29 6.63
C HIS A 93 -19.23 -1.01 7.41
N GLN A 94 -18.19 -1.66 7.96
CA GLN A 94 -18.34 -2.87 8.80
C GLN A 94 -18.80 -2.53 10.23
N GLY A 95 -18.47 -1.33 10.72
CA GLY A 95 -18.75 -0.81 12.05
C GLY A 95 -20.21 -0.42 12.29
N SER A 96 -21.01 -0.25 11.23
CA SER A 96 -22.47 -0.32 11.32
C SER A 96 -22.99 -1.70 11.75
N SER A 97 -22.10 -2.71 11.86
CA SER A 97 -22.45 -4.07 12.30
C SER A 97 -21.57 -4.65 13.43
N ARG A 98 -20.36 -4.15 13.76
CA ARG A 98 -19.61 -4.66 14.93
C ARG A 98 -18.44 -3.79 15.42
N ARG A 99 -18.26 -3.81 16.76
CA ARG A 99 -17.30 -3.01 17.56
C ARG A 99 -15.84 -3.42 17.34
N ALA A 100 -15.00 -2.39 17.18
CA ALA A 100 -13.55 -2.29 17.43
C ALA A 100 -12.67 -3.56 17.35
N VAL A 101 -12.00 -3.75 16.21
CA VAL A 101 -10.80 -4.61 16.11
C VAL A 101 -9.56 -3.75 16.39
N GLY A 102 -8.74 -4.23 17.33
CA GLY A 102 -7.64 -3.51 17.97
C GLY A 102 -6.68 -2.75 17.05
N ARG A 103 -6.22 -1.60 17.55
CA ARG A 103 -5.22 -0.72 16.94
C ARG A 103 -3.90 -1.50 16.79
N GLU A 104 -3.62 -2.00 15.58
CA GLU A 104 -2.30 -2.54 15.27
C GLU A 104 -1.29 -1.39 15.19
N VAL A 105 -0.47 -1.25 16.23
CA VAL A 105 0.87 -0.66 16.09
C VAL A 105 1.80 -1.84 15.85
N PHE A 106 2.22 -2.03 14.61
CA PHE A 106 3.31 -2.94 14.26
C PHE A 106 4.31 -2.14 13.43
N GLU A 107 5.33 -1.63 14.10
CA GLU A 107 6.58 -1.19 13.48
C GLU A 107 7.37 -2.46 13.14
N GLY A 108 7.22 -2.94 11.92
CA GLY A 108 7.99 -4.06 11.40
C GLY A 108 8.40 -3.80 9.94
N PRO A 109 9.34 -4.58 9.38
CA PRO A 109 10.10 -4.24 8.17
C PRO A 109 9.28 -4.20 6.86
N GLY A 110 7.95 -4.25 6.94
CA GLY A 110 7.04 -4.19 5.79
C GLY A 110 7.02 -2.83 5.08
N SER A 111 7.60 -1.78 5.67
CA SER A 111 7.80 -0.48 4.99
C SER A 111 8.72 -0.62 3.76
N ALA A 112 9.75 -1.45 3.86
CA ALA A 112 10.72 -1.67 2.77
C ALA A 112 10.12 -2.43 1.57
N VAL A 113 9.12 -3.28 1.80
CA VAL A 113 8.45 -4.05 0.72
C VAL A 113 7.44 -3.18 -0.04
N LEU A 114 6.81 -2.20 0.62
CA LEU A 114 5.90 -1.24 -0.02
C LEU A 114 6.61 -0.31 -1.01
N GLY A 115 7.92 -0.09 -0.84
CA GLY A 115 8.74 0.71 -1.76
C GLY A 115 9.05 0.04 -3.10
N ARG A 116 8.80 -1.27 -3.25
CA ARG A 116 9.06 -2.04 -4.49
C ARG A 116 7.83 -2.24 -5.38
N LEU A 117 6.68 -1.65 -5.04
CA LEU A 117 5.46 -1.70 -5.86
C LEU A 117 5.11 -0.32 -6.43
N ALA A 118 6.14 0.45 -6.77
CA ALA A 118 6.04 1.71 -7.49
C ALA A 118 5.54 1.43 -8.92
N VAL A 119 4.24 1.61 -9.14
CA VAL A 119 3.69 1.63 -10.51
C VAL A 119 4.17 2.92 -11.17
N ASP A 120 5.16 2.80 -12.05
CA ASP A 120 5.53 3.79 -13.04
C ASP A 120 5.16 3.30 -14.45
N ALA A 121 4.83 4.23 -15.34
CA ALA A 121 4.92 3.98 -16.77
C ALA A 121 6.42 3.88 -17.09
N PRO A 122 6.92 2.72 -17.53
CA PRO A 122 8.35 2.51 -17.56
C PRO A 122 8.96 3.02 -18.88
N SER A 123 10.25 3.37 -18.88
CA SER A 123 11.03 3.32 -20.12
C SER A 123 11.03 1.87 -20.62
N PRO A 124 11.08 1.58 -21.93
CA PRO A 124 10.93 0.22 -22.46
C PRO A 124 11.85 -0.81 -21.77
N SER A 125 13.07 -0.41 -21.42
CA SER A 125 14.05 -1.24 -20.70
C SER A 125 13.74 -1.45 -19.22
N ARG A 126 13.18 -0.46 -18.51
CA ARG A 126 12.75 -0.61 -17.10
C ARG A 126 11.41 -1.32 -17.00
N ALA A 127 10.57 -1.27 -18.04
CA ALA A 127 9.30 -1.98 -18.12
C ALA A 127 9.56 -3.47 -18.03
N LEU A 128 10.47 -3.92 -18.88
CA LEU A 128 10.83 -5.31 -19.00
C LEU A 128 11.40 -5.86 -17.68
N ILE A 129 12.33 -5.13 -17.04
CA ILE A 129 12.93 -5.55 -15.77
C ILE A 129 11.88 -5.60 -14.64
N GLU A 130 10.97 -4.63 -14.58
CA GLU A 130 9.90 -4.62 -13.58
C GLU A 130 8.82 -5.66 -13.88
N GLU A 131 8.55 -5.96 -15.14
CA GLU A 131 7.63 -7.00 -15.59
C GLU A 131 8.18 -8.40 -15.31
N GLU A 132 9.48 -8.63 -15.53
CA GLU A 132 10.19 -9.85 -15.14
C GLU A 132 10.24 -10.03 -13.62
N ARG A 133 10.53 -8.96 -12.86
CA ARG A 133 10.49 -8.98 -11.39
C ARG A 133 9.09 -9.27 -10.87
N ARG A 134 8.08 -8.65 -11.47
CA ARG A 134 6.67 -8.86 -11.15
C ARG A 134 6.23 -10.29 -11.51
N GLY A 135 6.65 -10.80 -12.66
CA GLY A 135 6.41 -12.18 -13.10
C GLY A 135 7.00 -13.19 -12.13
N ARG A 136 8.27 -13.01 -11.74
CA ARG A 136 8.93 -13.83 -10.71
C ARG A 136 8.20 -13.77 -9.37
N LEU A 137 7.85 -12.56 -8.90
CA LEU A 137 7.09 -12.39 -7.67
C LEU A 137 5.73 -13.12 -7.72
N LEU A 138 5.01 -13.02 -8.84
CA LEU A 138 3.71 -13.68 -9.01
C LEU A 138 3.85 -15.20 -9.05
N ALA A 139 4.84 -15.72 -9.80
CA ALA A 139 5.14 -17.15 -9.84
C ALA A 139 5.52 -17.70 -8.46
N GLU A 140 6.31 -16.95 -7.68
CA GLU A 140 6.68 -17.35 -6.33
C GLU A 140 5.51 -17.28 -5.34
N LEU A 141 4.64 -16.29 -5.48
CA LEU A 141 3.38 -16.25 -4.75
C LEU A 141 2.50 -17.46 -5.08
N GLU A 142 2.41 -17.88 -6.34
CA GLU A 142 1.65 -19.07 -6.74
C GLU A 142 2.21 -20.36 -6.11
N ARG A 143 3.54 -20.45 -5.98
CA ARG A 143 4.24 -21.54 -5.28
C ARG A 143 4.14 -21.46 -3.76
N ALA A 144 3.60 -20.40 -3.18
CA ALA A 144 3.35 -20.33 -1.75
C ALA A 144 2.11 -21.19 -1.40
N GLY A 145 2.13 -21.79 -0.20
CA GLY A 145 1.01 -22.60 0.27
C GLY A 145 -0.32 -21.82 0.22
N PRO A 146 -1.47 -22.46 -0.05
CA PRO A 146 -2.75 -21.77 -0.22
C PRO A 146 -3.07 -20.81 0.93
N ARG A 147 -2.81 -21.24 2.17
CA ARG A 147 -3.06 -20.44 3.38
C ARG A 147 -2.11 -19.25 3.54
N ASP A 148 -0.89 -19.34 3.01
CA ASP A 148 0.09 -18.25 3.05
C ASP A 148 -0.28 -17.17 2.03
N ARG A 149 -0.63 -17.61 0.81
CA ARG A 149 -1.20 -16.73 -0.23
C ARG A 149 -2.43 -16.00 0.27
N GLU A 150 -3.31 -16.70 0.96
CA GLU A 150 -4.55 -16.14 1.48
C GLU A 150 -4.30 -15.03 2.51
N VAL A 151 -3.40 -15.26 3.48
CA VAL A 151 -2.99 -14.23 4.45
C VAL A 151 -2.33 -13.03 3.77
N LEU A 152 -1.44 -13.27 2.80
CA LEU A 152 -0.79 -12.20 2.04
C LEU A 152 -1.80 -11.41 1.19
N ALA A 153 -2.74 -12.09 0.53
CA ALA A 153 -3.79 -11.46 -0.25
C ALA A 153 -4.68 -10.58 0.63
N MET A 154 -5.19 -11.11 1.74
CA MET A 154 -6.01 -10.32 2.66
C MET A 154 -5.23 -9.13 3.25
N ARG A 155 -3.94 -9.30 3.56
CA ARG A 155 -3.11 -8.23 4.13
C ARG A 155 -2.80 -7.11 3.12
N TYR A 156 -2.35 -7.46 1.93
CA TYR A 156 -1.78 -6.49 0.97
C TYR A 156 -2.75 -6.08 -0.14
N ARG A 157 -3.64 -6.97 -0.56
CA ARG A 157 -4.65 -6.68 -1.60
C ARG A 157 -5.90 -6.06 -0.98
N GLU A 158 -6.43 -6.71 0.05
CA GLU A 158 -7.66 -6.26 0.73
C GLU A 158 -7.39 -5.27 1.87
N GLY A 159 -6.14 -5.12 2.30
CA GLY A 159 -5.77 -4.16 3.34
C GLY A 159 -6.20 -4.53 4.76
N ARG A 160 -6.58 -5.79 5.02
CA ARG A 160 -7.00 -6.26 6.36
C ARG A 160 -5.89 -6.16 7.42
N SER A 161 -6.28 -5.88 8.66
CA SER A 161 -5.47 -6.05 9.87
C SER A 161 -5.28 -7.54 10.16
N PHE A 162 -4.25 -7.92 10.91
CA PHE A 162 -4.11 -9.33 11.32
C PHE A 162 -5.29 -9.77 12.20
N GLY A 163 -5.91 -8.86 12.97
CA GLY A 163 -7.16 -9.14 13.68
C GLY A 163 -8.32 -9.50 12.74
N GLU A 164 -8.56 -8.70 11.70
CA GLU A 164 -9.61 -8.98 10.72
C GLU A 164 -9.31 -10.26 9.90
N ILE A 165 -8.04 -10.57 9.68
CA ILE A 165 -7.62 -11.83 9.03
C ILE A 165 -7.84 -13.02 9.97
N ALA A 166 -7.53 -12.86 11.26
CA ALA A 166 -7.73 -13.88 12.28
C ALA A 166 -9.21 -14.24 12.40
N GLU A 167 -10.07 -13.23 12.49
CA GLU A 167 -11.52 -13.40 12.48
C GLU A 167 -12.01 -14.06 11.19
N ALA A 168 -11.57 -13.58 10.02
CA ALA A 168 -11.99 -14.14 8.73
C ALA A 168 -11.59 -15.60 8.53
N LEU A 169 -10.44 -16.02 9.09
CA LEU A 169 -9.93 -17.38 8.99
C LEU A 169 -10.35 -18.29 10.15
N GLY A 170 -11.01 -17.76 11.19
CA GLY A 170 -11.32 -18.51 12.40
C GLY A 170 -10.09 -19.01 13.16
N VAL A 171 -8.97 -18.28 13.10
CA VAL A 171 -7.69 -18.65 13.74
C VAL A 171 -7.21 -17.55 14.68
N GLY A 172 -6.32 -17.88 15.62
CA GLY A 172 -5.79 -16.88 16.56
C GLY A 172 -4.90 -15.81 15.89
N LEU A 173 -4.90 -14.59 16.45
CA LEU A 173 -4.09 -13.46 15.97
C LEU A 173 -2.60 -13.81 15.84
N SER A 174 -2.03 -14.49 16.84
CA SER A 174 -0.64 -14.93 16.83
C SER A 174 -0.35 -15.91 15.70
N ALA A 175 -1.29 -16.81 15.38
CA ALA A 175 -1.15 -17.75 14.27
C ALA A 175 -1.12 -17.02 12.92
N VAL A 176 -1.93 -15.98 12.72
CA VAL A 176 -1.89 -15.15 11.51
C VAL A 176 -0.54 -14.42 11.39
N LYS A 177 -0.07 -13.77 12.46
CA LYS A 177 1.21 -13.04 12.46
C LYS A 177 2.39 -13.96 12.12
N MET A 178 2.44 -15.13 12.76
CA MET A 178 3.49 -16.14 12.49
C MET A 178 3.39 -16.71 11.07
N ARG A 179 2.17 -16.87 10.53
CA ARG A 179 1.99 -17.30 9.14
C ARG A 179 2.46 -16.22 8.16
N HIS A 180 2.10 -14.96 8.41
CA HIS A 180 2.53 -13.82 7.60
C HIS A 180 4.05 -13.67 7.58
N LEU A 181 4.72 -13.76 8.73
CA LEU A 181 6.18 -13.68 8.82
C LEU A 181 6.86 -14.77 8.00
N ARG A 182 6.46 -16.04 8.21
CA ARG A 182 7.01 -17.19 7.47
C ARG A 182 6.76 -17.10 5.97
N ALA A 183 5.59 -16.60 5.57
CA ALA A 183 5.26 -16.39 4.17
C ALA A 183 6.20 -15.33 3.53
N LEU A 184 6.54 -14.26 4.26
CA LEU A 184 7.49 -13.25 3.79
C LEU A 184 8.93 -13.76 3.75
N GLU A 185 9.35 -14.57 4.72
CA GLU A 185 10.70 -15.18 4.75
C GLU A 185 10.91 -16.09 3.54
N ARG A 186 10.00 -17.04 3.30
CA ARG A 186 10.04 -17.93 2.14
C ARG A 186 10.05 -17.16 0.81
N LEU A 187 9.26 -16.10 0.73
CA LEU A 187 9.22 -15.27 -0.46
C LEU A 187 10.54 -14.51 -0.68
N ARG A 188 11.22 -14.08 0.39
CA ARG A 188 12.54 -13.45 0.31
C ARG A 188 13.61 -14.43 -0.15
N GLU A 189 13.65 -15.62 0.43
CA GLU A 189 14.60 -16.68 0.07
C GLU A 189 14.50 -17.01 -1.42
N ARG A 190 13.29 -17.31 -1.91
CA ARG A 190 13.09 -17.70 -3.31
C ARG A 190 13.37 -16.59 -4.32
N LEU A 191 13.18 -15.33 -3.92
CA LEU A 191 13.52 -14.18 -4.75
C LEU A 191 15.02 -13.87 -4.73
N ALA A 192 15.77 -14.29 -3.70
CA ALA A 192 17.22 -14.20 -3.67
C ALA A 192 17.85 -15.30 -4.54
N ASP A 193 17.35 -16.53 -4.44
CA ASP A 193 17.85 -17.67 -5.22
C ASP A 193 17.64 -17.49 -6.73
N GLY A 194 16.56 -16.80 -7.15
CA GLY A 194 16.29 -16.49 -8.55
C GLY A 194 16.98 -15.24 -9.11
N ALA A 195 17.93 -14.65 -8.37
CA ALA A 195 18.77 -13.53 -8.82
C ALA A 195 20.19 -13.96 -9.24
N ASP A 196 20.62 -15.17 -8.85
CA ASP A 196 21.93 -15.76 -9.15
C ASP A 196 21.88 -16.84 -10.27
N SER A 197 20.81 -16.86 -11.07
CA SER A 197 20.64 -17.73 -12.25
C SER A 197 20.10 -16.94 -13.42
#